data_AF-A0A7W8JHU5-F1
#
_entry.id   AF-A0A7W8JHU5-F1
#
_cell.length_a   1.000
_cell.length_b   1.000
_cell.length_c   1.000
_cell.angle_alpha   90.00
_cell.angle_beta   90.00
_cell.angle_gamma   90.00
#
_symmetry.space_group_name_H-M   'P 1'
#
loop_
_entity.id
_entity.type
_entity.pdbx_description
1 polymer ?
#
loop_
_entity_poly.entity_id
_entity_poly.type
_entity_poly.pdbx_seq_one_letter_code
_entity_poly.pdbx_strand_id
1 'polypeptide(L)'
;MVKHVEANYYESGVKHSILARDLGEPDVLHLARSKVLVDPGDEFTLFVRGGKTPHFYTTSKARALTEKPETSDAHNKRIAKLLKKLVDLTASGTVVEVGTTMMRSDVWQATKRVEQDWHTIGELDGYTWKGEVTRALSDGQKCRHDLFGANLSLLNFTDRNPWVAIEVIDTHYPSDKSFNGFLDISARLPLVVLFDLVAAENYFLQIDEVEVLDTPPPQFKEPSDVLWTVTGIRSIFYIHQGKVWQNNREARFKETVGGKEVSKPVQTSANLKKAMEAMLAKANSKKKA
;
A
#
# COMPACT_ATOMS: atom_id res chain seq x y z
N MET A 1 -18.29 24.88 -11.21
CA MET A 1 -17.99 25.00 -9.77
C MET A 1 -19.02 24.18 -9.03
N VAL A 2 -18.61 23.13 -8.34
CA VAL A 2 -19.53 22.27 -7.56
C VAL A 2 -19.99 23.05 -6.33
N LYS A 3 -21.29 23.11 -6.11
CA LYS A 3 -21.88 23.73 -4.92
C LYS A 3 -22.11 22.65 -3.87
N HIS A 4 -21.69 22.91 -2.64
CA HIS A 4 -21.93 22.03 -1.51
C HIS A 4 -23.02 22.62 -0.63
N VAL A 5 -23.92 21.75 -0.17
CA VAL A 5 -25.07 22.12 0.68
C VAL A 5 -24.71 22.18 2.16
N GLU A 6 -23.55 21.62 2.53
CA GLU A 6 -23.04 21.50 3.89
C GLU A 6 -21.52 21.66 3.87
N ALA A 7 -20.98 22.26 4.93
CA ALA A 7 -19.56 22.29 5.23
C ALA A 7 -19.33 22.01 6.70
N ASN A 8 -18.19 21.43 7.03
CA ASN A 8 -17.77 21.15 8.39
C ASN A 8 -16.56 21.98 8.79
N TYR A 9 -16.46 22.30 10.07
CA TYR A 9 -15.25 22.79 10.69
C TYR A 9 -14.97 22.01 11.98
N TYR A 10 -13.75 22.14 12.48
CA TYR A 10 -13.31 21.49 13.71
C TYR A 10 -12.93 22.52 14.76
N GLU A 11 -13.42 22.33 15.98
CA GLU A 11 -13.06 23.14 17.14
C GLU A 11 -12.75 22.20 18.29
N SER A 12 -11.51 22.26 18.79
CA SER A 12 -11.02 21.33 19.83
C SER A 12 -11.25 19.85 19.49
N GLY A 13 -11.10 19.49 18.21
CA GLY A 13 -11.30 18.12 17.71
C GLY A 13 -12.76 17.71 17.51
N VAL A 14 -13.72 18.57 17.86
CA VAL A 14 -15.16 18.30 17.66
C VAL A 14 -15.57 18.81 16.28
N LYS A 15 -16.30 17.97 15.53
CA LYS A 15 -16.83 18.29 14.21
C LYS A 15 -18.14 19.09 14.34
N HIS A 16 -18.22 20.21 13.65
CA HIS A 16 -19.41 21.07 13.59
C HIS A 16 -19.81 21.29 12.13
N SER A 17 -21.11 21.15 11.84
CA SER A 17 -21.66 21.35 10.50
C SER A 17 -22.31 22.73 10.35
N ILE A 18 -22.23 23.31 9.15
CA ILE A 18 -22.94 24.52 8.73
C ILE A 18 -23.65 24.20 7.41
N LEU A 19 -24.95 24.47 7.34
CA LEU A 19 -25.71 24.28 6.09
C LEU A 19 -25.68 25.56 5.25
N ALA A 20 -25.64 25.38 3.93
CA ALA A 20 -25.59 26.49 2.98
C ALA A 20 -26.83 27.40 3.09
N ARG A 21 -27.98 26.83 3.47
CA ARG A 21 -29.24 27.57 3.67
C ARG A 21 -29.15 28.55 4.85
N ASP A 22 -28.29 28.30 5.83
CA ASP A 22 -28.15 29.11 7.04
C ASP A 22 -27.18 30.28 6.84
N LEU A 23 -26.42 30.30 5.72
CA LEU A 23 -25.49 31.38 5.37
C LEU A 23 -26.19 32.72 5.02
N GLY A 24 -27.54 32.75 5.02
CA GLY A 24 -28.31 33.99 4.98
C GLY A 24 -28.18 34.80 6.27
N GLU A 25 -27.90 34.14 7.39
CA GLU A 25 -27.74 34.78 8.69
C GLU A 25 -26.33 35.41 8.82
N PRO A 26 -26.21 36.70 9.17
CA PRO A 26 -24.91 37.39 9.23
C PRO A 26 -23.89 36.73 10.15
N ASP A 27 -24.33 36.23 11.30
CA ASP A 27 -23.46 35.59 12.29
C ASP A 27 -22.95 34.23 11.79
N VAL A 28 -23.81 33.45 11.14
CA VAL A 28 -23.44 32.16 10.53
C VAL A 28 -22.46 32.39 9.38
N LEU A 29 -22.71 33.40 8.54
CA LEU A 29 -21.81 33.76 7.45
C LEU A 29 -20.44 34.22 7.97
N HIS A 30 -20.41 35.03 9.04
CA HIS A 30 -19.18 35.48 9.67
C HIS A 30 -18.40 34.29 10.27
N LEU A 31 -19.08 33.43 11.03
CA LEU A 31 -18.50 32.20 11.56
C LEU A 31 -17.89 31.36 10.44
N ALA A 32 -18.67 31.06 9.40
CA ALA A 32 -18.22 30.23 8.28
C ALA A 32 -17.00 30.82 7.54
N ARG A 33 -16.85 32.15 7.50
CA ARG A 33 -15.66 32.82 6.94
C ARG A 33 -14.44 32.80 7.85
N SER A 34 -14.64 32.64 9.15
CA SER A 34 -13.58 32.62 10.17
C SER A 34 -12.95 31.23 10.38
N LYS A 35 -13.60 30.17 9.88
CA LYS A 35 -13.19 28.78 10.10
C LYS A 35 -12.58 28.19 8.82
N VAL A 36 -11.71 27.19 9.00
CA VAL A 36 -11.28 26.32 7.90
C VAL A 36 -12.41 25.31 7.67
N LEU A 37 -13.05 25.41 6.51
CA LEU A 37 -14.18 24.57 6.16
C LEU A 37 -13.74 23.41 5.26
N VAL A 38 -14.33 22.24 5.46
CA VAL A 38 -14.20 21.07 4.60
C VAL A 38 -15.57 20.49 4.27
N ASP A 39 -15.67 19.67 3.22
CA ASP A 39 -16.92 18.99 2.89
C ASP A 39 -17.25 17.85 3.88
N PRO A 40 -18.45 17.24 3.81
CA PRO A 40 -18.84 16.10 4.63
C PRO A 40 -17.80 14.97 4.74
N GLY A 41 -17.10 14.67 3.64
CA GLY A 41 -16.09 13.62 3.56
C GLY A 41 -14.67 14.05 3.90
N ASP A 42 -14.46 15.29 4.38
CA ASP A 42 -13.15 15.87 4.67
C ASP A 42 -12.17 15.80 3.48
N GLU A 43 -12.69 15.83 2.25
CA GLU A 43 -11.95 15.70 1.00
C GLU A 43 -11.51 17.05 0.41
N PHE A 44 -12.37 18.06 0.49
CA PHE A 44 -12.17 19.36 -0.11
C PHE A 44 -12.23 20.45 0.93
N THR A 45 -11.23 21.33 0.93
CA THR A 45 -11.40 22.64 1.54
C THR A 45 -12.50 23.39 0.79
N LEU A 46 -13.46 23.92 1.56
CA LEU A 46 -14.59 24.68 1.08
C LEU A 46 -14.40 26.16 1.39
N PHE A 47 -14.85 26.99 0.46
CA PHE A 47 -14.93 28.43 0.56
C PHE A 47 -16.39 28.85 0.61
N VAL A 48 -16.67 29.96 1.28
CA VAL A 48 -18.01 30.51 1.45
C VAL A 48 -18.27 31.60 0.42
N ARG A 49 -19.42 31.51 -0.24
CA ARG A 49 -20.00 32.62 -0.98
C ARG A 49 -21.31 33.05 -0.31
N GLY A 50 -21.36 34.30 0.14
CA GLY A 50 -22.60 34.93 0.62
C GLY A 50 -23.41 35.60 -0.50
N GLY A 51 -24.48 36.31 -0.13
CA GLY A 51 -25.32 37.10 -1.04
C GLY A 51 -26.61 36.40 -1.45
N LYS A 52 -27.11 36.66 -2.67
CA LYS A 52 -28.43 36.16 -3.14
C LYS A 52 -28.54 34.64 -3.26
N THR A 53 -27.42 33.94 -3.46
CA THR A 53 -27.38 32.48 -3.51
C THR A 53 -26.24 31.98 -2.64
N PRO A 54 -26.42 31.95 -1.31
CA PRO A 54 -25.39 31.48 -0.40
C PRO A 54 -25.06 30.01 -0.68
N HIS A 55 -23.77 29.69 -0.79
CA HIS A 55 -23.31 28.31 -0.97
C HIS A 55 -21.85 28.16 -0.59
N PHE A 56 -21.47 26.91 -0.33
CA PHE A 56 -20.09 26.49 -0.26
C PHE A 56 -19.59 26.04 -1.63
N TYR A 57 -18.32 26.28 -1.91
CA TYR A 57 -17.68 25.84 -3.14
C TYR A 57 -16.23 25.46 -2.90
N THR A 58 -15.67 24.61 -3.76
CA THR A 58 -14.23 24.33 -3.79
C THR A 58 -13.61 24.85 -5.09
N THR A 59 -12.34 25.26 -5.01
CA THR A 59 -11.51 25.58 -6.19
C THR A 59 -10.82 24.35 -6.76
N SER A 60 -10.73 23.28 -5.96
CA SER A 60 -10.10 22.02 -6.35
C SER A 60 -11.04 21.21 -7.25
N LYS A 61 -10.47 20.44 -8.18
CA LYS A 61 -11.23 19.47 -8.95
C LYS A 61 -11.49 18.24 -8.08
N ALA A 62 -12.67 17.65 -8.21
CA ALA A 62 -12.98 16.41 -7.51
C ALA A 62 -11.99 15.31 -7.89
N ARG A 63 -11.51 14.54 -6.92
CA ARG A 63 -10.67 13.38 -7.21
C ARG A 63 -11.57 12.23 -7.65
N ALA A 64 -11.29 11.65 -8.81
CA ALA A 64 -12.00 10.46 -9.26
C ALA A 64 -11.35 9.21 -8.68
N LEU A 65 -12.18 8.26 -8.24
CA LEU A 65 -11.72 6.90 -7.99
C LEU A 65 -11.30 6.28 -9.33
N THR A 66 -10.07 5.78 -9.41
CA THR A 66 -9.52 5.29 -10.69
C THR A 66 -9.87 3.86 -11.01
N GLU A 67 -10.37 3.10 -10.04
CA GLU A 67 -10.60 1.67 -10.20
C GLU A 67 -12.03 1.28 -9.87
N LYS A 68 -12.54 0.34 -10.68
CA LYS A 68 -13.68 -0.47 -10.28
C LYS A 68 -13.16 -1.57 -9.35
N PRO A 69 -13.86 -1.88 -8.24
CA PRO A 69 -13.48 -3.00 -7.40
C PRO A 69 -13.47 -4.28 -8.22
N GLU A 70 -12.51 -5.15 -7.94
CA GLU A 70 -12.64 -6.56 -8.29
C GLU A 70 -13.74 -7.17 -7.42
N THR A 71 -14.63 -7.94 -8.03
CA THR A 71 -15.82 -8.48 -7.34
C THR A 71 -15.84 -10.00 -7.35
N SER A 72 -14.73 -10.66 -7.68
CA SER A 72 -14.70 -12.12 -7.70
C SER A 72 -14.76 -12.67 -6.27
N ASP A 73 -15.46 -13.78 -6.09
CA ASP A 73 -15.57 -14.42 -4.77
C ASP A 73 -14.20 -14.88 -4.25
N ALA A 74 -13.31 -15.30 -5.15
CA ALA A 74 -11.97 -15.76 -4.79
C ALA A 74 -11.11 -14.60 -4.27
N HIS A 75 -11.14 -13.45 -4.93
CA HIS A 75 -10.50 -12.21 -4.48
C HIS A 75 -11.02 -11.76 -3.11
N ASN A 76 -12.34 -11.63 -2.96
CA ASN A 76 -12.97 -11.21 -1.70
C ASN A 76 -12.67 -12.16 -0.55
N LYS A 77 -12.70 -13.48 -0.80
CA LYS A 77 -12.34 -14.49 0.19
C LYS A 77 -10.87 -14.38 0.60
N ARG A 78 -9.96 -14.09 -0.34
CA ARG A 78 -8.54 -13.90 -0.06
C ARG A 78 -8.30 -12.65 0.77
N ILE A 79 -8.93 -11.52 0.43
CA ILE A 79 -8.91 -10.28 1.23
C ILE A 79 -9.37 -10.55 2.65
N ALA A 80 -10.54 -11.19 2.83
CA ALA A 80 -11.09 -11.47 4.16
C ALA A 80 -10.14 -12.35 4.98
N LYS A 81 -9.54 -13.38 4.37
CA LYS A 81 -8.56 -14.27 5.00
C LYS A 81 -7.30 -13.51 5.45
N LEU A 82 -6.74 -12.68 4.57
CA LEU A 82 -5.57 -11.86 4.87
C LEU A 82 -5.87 -10.84 5.97
N LEU A 83 -6.97 -10.09 5.85
CA LEU A 83 -7.39 -9.10 6.84
C LEU A 83 -7.54 -9.71 8.21
N LYS A 84 -8.26 -10.85 8.31
CA LYS A 84 -8.41 -11.56 9.58
C LYS A 84 -7.05 -11.91 10.18
N LYS A 85 -6.15 -12.49 9.38
CA LYS A 85 -4.81 -12.87 9.85
C LYS A 85 -3.99 -11.67 10.34
N LEU A 86 -4.03 -10.57 9.59
CA LEU A 86 -3.30 -9.34 9.94
C LEU A 86 -3.85 -8.70 11.22
N VAL A 87 -5.17 -8.63 11.36
CA VAL A 87 -5.84 -8.14 12.58
C VAL A 87 -5.48 -9.02 13.78
N ASP A 88 -5.59 -10.35 13.64
CA ASP A 88 -5.26 -11.29 14.71
C ASP A 88 -3.80 -11.13 15.17
N LEU A 89 -2.85 -11.00 14.23
CA LEU A 89 -1.43 -10.79 14.54
C LEU A 89 -1.17 -9.46 15.27
N THR A 90 -1.80 -8.37 14.83
CA THR A 90 -1.66 -7.08 15.52
C THR A 90 -2.31 -7.09 16.90
N ALA A 91 -3.41 -7.83 17.08
CA ALA A 91 -4.10 -7.94 18.37
C ALA A 91 -3.35 -8.83 19.38
N SER A 92 -2.56 -9.81 18.92
CA SER A 92 -1.72 -10.64 19.79
C SER A 92 -0.46 -9.94 20.29
N GLY A 93 -0.15 -8.74 19.78
CA GLY A 93 1.10 -8.04 20.08
C GLY A 93 2.33 -8.70 19.43
N THR A 94 2.11 -9.55 18.42
CA THR A 94 3.20 -10.16 17.65
C THR A 94 3.92 -9.07 16.86
N VAL A 95 5.24 -9.02 16.96
CA VAL A 95 6.06 -8.15 16.12
C VAL A 95 6.02 -8.68 14.70
N VAL A 96 5.47 -7.89 13.78
CA VAL A 96 5.37 -8.24 12.36
C VAL A 96 6.26 -7.31 11.56
N GLU A 97 6.95 -7.88 10.57
CA GLU A 97 7.75 -7.12 9.62
C GLU A 97 7.19 -7.29 8.20
N VAL A 98 7.33 -6.26 7.37
CA VAL A 98 7.20 -6.41 5.92
C VAL A 98 8.59 -6.55 5.31
N GLY A 99 8.77 -7.54 4.43
CA GLY A 99 10.08 -7.82 3.88
C GLY A 99 10.06 -8.78 2.70
N THR A 100 11.24 -9.20 2.31
CA THR A 100 11.44 -10.13 1.20
C THR A 100 12.62 -11.05 1.49
N THR A 101 12.70 -12.19 0.80
CA THR A 101 13.83 -13.11 0.95
C THR A 101 14.86 -12.91 -0.15
N MET A 102 16.13 -12.92 0.23
CA MET A 102 17.27 -12.82 -0.66
C MET A 102 18.07 -14.12 -0.66
N MET A 103 18.53 -14.57 -1.82
CA MET A 103 19.49 -15.67 -1.86
C MET A 103 20.89 -15.17 -1.51
N ARG A 104 21.52 -15.76 -0.49
CA ARG A 104 22.92 -15.53 -0.15
C ARG A 104 23.84 -16.37 -1.03
N SER A 105 24.56 -15.71 -1.95
CA SER A 105 25.48 -16.38 -2.88
C SER A 105 26.76 -16.86 -2.20
N ASP A 106 27.19 -16.17 -1.15
CA ASP A 106 28.35 -16.52 -0.31
C ASP A 106 28.11 -17.82 0.46
N VAL A 107 26.90 -18.01 0.98
CA VAL A 107 26.56 -19.22 1.73
C VAL A 107 26.30 -20.41 0.83
N TRP A 108 25.67 -20.20 -0.34
CA TRP A 108 25.49 -21.25 -1.35
C TRP A 108 26.82 -21.93 -1.72
N GLN A 109 27.90 -21.14 -1.85
CA GLN A 109 29.22 -21.68 -2.19
C GLN A 109 29.81 -22.54 -1.08
N ALA A 110 29.54 -22.21 0.18
CA ALA A 110 30.08 -22.92 1.34
C ALA A 110 29.30 -24.20 1.68
N THR A 111 27.97 -24.16 1.62
CA THR A 111 27.12 -25.24 2.17
C THR A 111 26.37 -26.05 1.11
N LYS A 112 26.36 -25.61 -0.16
CA LYS A 112 25.45 -26.11 -1.21
C LYS A 112 23.97 -26.10 -0.80
N ARG A 113 23.61 -25.29 0.20
CA ARG A 113 22.23 -25.01 0.61
C ARG A 113 21.88 -23.60 0.18
N VAL A 114 20.65 -23.41 -0.31
CA VAL A 114 20.13 -22.06 -0.53
C VAL A 114 19.73 -21.52 0.83
N GLU A 115 20.61 -20.75 1.45
CA GLU A 115 20.23 -19.96 2.62
C GLU A 115 19.56 -18.68 2.13
N GLN A 116 18.28 -18.53 2.50
CA GLN A 116 17.49 -17.34 2.25
C GLN A 116 17.71 -16.40 3.43
N ASP A 117 18.16 -15.19 3.15
CA ASP A 117 18.27 -14.14 4.15
C ASP A 117 17.01 -13.27 4.12
N TRP A 118 16.59 -12.79 5.28
CA TRP A 118 15.44 -11.92 5.41
C TRP A 118 15.87 -10.47 5.29
N HIS A 119 15.23 -9.75 4.37
CA HIS A 119 15.45 -8.33 4.20
C HIS A 119 14.20 -7.57 4.64
N THR A 120 14.29 -6.95 5.81
CA THR A 120 13.25 -6.09 6.36
C THR A 120 13.15 -4.81 5.53
N ILE A 121 11.94 -4.51 5.06
CA ILE A 121 11.59 -3.25 4.40
C ILE A 121 10.99 -2.29 5.43
N GLY A 122 10.21 -2.79 6.38
CA GLY A 122 9.62 -1.99 7.45
C GLY A 122 9.09 -2.84 8.61
N GLU A 123 9.00 -2.22 9.78
CA GLU A 123 8.46 -2.79 11.01
C GLU A 123 7.00 -2.36 11.18
N LEU A 124 6.12 -3.31 11.51
CA LEU A 124 4.67 -3.10 11.56
C LEU A 124 4.11 -3.06 12.98
N ASP A 125 4.92 -2.61 13.94
CA ASP A 125 4.48 -2.42 15.32
C ASP A 125 3.39 -1.32 15.42
N GLY A 126 2.34 -1.63 16.17
CA GLY A 126 1.17 -0.76 16.37
C GLY A 126 0.29 -0.54 15.12
N TYR A 127 0.40 -1.40 14.10
CA TYR A 127 -0.40 -1.23 12.87
C TYR A 127 -1.87 -1.53 13.10
N THR A 128 -2.72 -0.70 12.50
CA THR A 128 -4.15 -1.01 12.33
C THR A 128 -4.42 -1.34 10.87
N TRP A 129 -5.01 -2.51 10.62
CA TRP A 129 -5.37 -2.97 9.29
C TRP A 129 -6.85 -2.76 8.99
N LYS A 130 -7.15 -2.31 7.77
CA LYS A 130 -8.52 -2.18 7.26
C LYS A 130 -8.59 -2.64 5.81
N GLY A 131 -9.74 -3.18 5.42
CA GLY A 131 -10.06 -3.44 4.01
C GLY A 131 -10.65 -2.21 3.32
N GLU A 132 -10.53 -2.17 2.00
CA GLU A 132 -11.18 -1.18 1.13
C GLU A 132 -10.90 0.29 1.50
N VAL A 133 -9.63 0.63 1.71
CA VAL A 133 -9.25 1.98 2.16
C VAL A 133 -9.00 2.90 0.96
N THR A 134 -9.82 3.94 0.84
CA THR A 134 -9.63 4.98 -0.19
C THR A 134 -8.59 6.01 0.23
N ARG A 135 -7.63 6.29 -0.65
CA ARG A 135 -6.56 7.27 -0.45
C ARG A 135 -6.40 8.17 -1.68
N ALA A 136 -5.99 9.41 -1.45
CA ALA A 136 -5.55 10.28 -2.53
C ALA A 136 -4.15 9.85 -2.96
N LEU A 137 -3.95 9.61 -4.26
CA LEU A 137 -2.64 9.31 -4.82
C LEU A 137 -1.97 10.58 -5.38
N SER A 138 -2.76 11.46 -5.99
CA SER A 138 -2.29 12.71 -6.58
C SER A 138 -3.43 13.74 -6.67
N ASP A 139 -3.12 14.90 -7.23
CA ASP A 139 -4.14 15.88 -7.62
C ASP A 139 -5.10 15.26 -8.64
N GLY A 140 -6.38 15.21 -8.27
CA GLY A 140 -7.44 14.65 -9.11
C GLY A 140 -7.57 13.12 -9.11
N GLN A 141 -6.81 12.38 -8.28
CA GLN A 141 -6.85 10.92 -8.26
C GLN A 141 -6.96 10.33 -6.86
N LYS A 142 -7.87 9.36 -6.73
CA LYS A 142 -7.96 8.44 -5.60
C LYS A 142 -7.81 6.99 -6.06
N CYS A 143 -7.17 6.17 -5.25
CA CYS A 143 -7.27 4.72 -5.32
C CYS A 143 -8.03 4.20 -4.10
N ARG A 144 -8.54 2.97 -4.22
CA ARG A 144 -8.98 2.19 -3.07
C ARG A 144 -8.09 0.96 -3.02
N HIS A 145 -7.30 0.86 -1.97
CA HIS A 145 -6.49 -0.31 -1.69
C HIS A 145 -7.36 -1.44 -1.16
N ASP A 146 -7.09 -2.67 -1.56
CA ASP A 146 -7.81 -3.84 -1.05
C ASP A 146 -7.60 -4.01 0.45
N LEU A 147 -6.35 -3.92 0.90
CA LEU A 147 -5.97 -3.86 2.30
C LEU A 147 -4.97 -2.72 2.52
N PHE A 148 -5.11 -2.04 3.66
CA PHE A 148 -4.20 -0.98 4.05
C PHE A 148 -3.89 -1.04 5.55
N GLY A 149 -2.61 -0.94 5.88
CA GLY A 149 -2.06 -0.93 7.22
C GLY A 149 -1.26 0.34 7.47
N ALA A 150 -1.46 0.93 8.64
CA ALA A 150 -0.65 2.05 9.14
C ALA A 150 -0.65 2.05 10.67
N ASN A 151 0.43 2.55 11.26
CA ASN A 151 0.43 2.91 12.68
C ASN A 151 -0.28 4.27 12.83
N LEU A 152 -1.49 4.26 13.40
CA LEU A 152 -2.31 5.47 13.55
C LEU A 152 -1.92 6.31 14.78
N SER A 153 -1.13 5.76 15.68
CA SER A 153 -0.67 6.43 16.91
C SER A 153 0.63 7.20 16.68
N LEU A 154 1.41 6.84 15.66
CA LEU A 154 2.62 7.54 15.26
C LEU A 154 2.31 8.54 14.15
N LEU A 155 2.51 9.82 14.44
CA LEU A 155 2.43 10.89 13.44
C LEU A 155 3.69 10.98 12.57
N ASN A 156 4.78 10.29 12.95
CA ASN A 156 6.04 10.30 12.23
C ASN A 156 6.02 9.26 11.11
N PHE A 157 6.11 9.75 9.88
CA PHE A 157 6.25 8.93 8.68
C PHE A 157 7.73 8.64 8.44
N THR A 158 8.16 7.39 8.63
CA THR A 158 9.55 6.98 8.44
C THR A 158 9.64 5.70 7.63
N ASP A 159 10.77 5.46 6.97
CA ASP A 159 11.01 4.21 6.23
C ASP A 159 10.95 2.97 7.15
N ARG A 160 11.24 3.13 8.44
CA ARG A 160 11.11 2.07 9.44
C ARG A 160 9.64 1.69 9.71
N ASN A 161 8.71 2.62 9.56
CA ASN A 161 7.29 2.43 9.82
C ASN A 161 6.47 2.93 8.61
N PRO A 162 6.58 2.26 7.46
CA PRO A 162 5.98 2.72 6.22
C PRO A 162 4.51 2.32 6.14
N TRP A 163 3.68 3.15 5.52
CA TRP A 163 2.36 2.67 5.11
C TRP A 163 2.49 1.41 4.25
N VAL A 164 1.59 0.44 4.47
CA VAL A 164 1.57 -0.79 3.69
C VAL A 164 0.21 -0.97 3.06
N ALA A 165 0.19 -1.06 1.73
CA ALA A 165 -0.96 -1.51 0.98
C ALA A 165 -0.72 -2.94 0.47
N ILE A 166 -1.78 -3.75 0.40
CA ILE A 166 -1.74 -5.06 -0.26
C ILE A 166 -2.83 -5.04 -1.32
N GLU A 167 -2.43 -5.26 -2.57
CA GLU A 167 -3.33 -5.42 -3.72
C GLU A 167 -3.44 -6.92 -4.05
N VAL A 168 -4.66 -7.44 -3.97
CA VAL A 168 -4.98 -8.84 -4.26
C VAL A 168 -5.47 -8.93 -5.69
N ILE A 169 -4.75 -9.67 -6.53
CA ILE A 169 -5.03 -9.77 -7.96
C ILE A 169 -5.60 -11.16 -8.25
N ASP A 170 -6.84 -11.21 -8.75
CA ASP A 170 -7.40 -12.43 -9.35
C ASP A 170 -7.45 -12.31 -10.88
N THR A 171 -8.30 -11.41 -11.38
CA THR A 171 -8.54 -11.20 -12.81
C THR A 171 -8.07 -9.84 -13.32
N HIS A 172 -8.00 -8.83 -12.44
CA HIS A 172 -7.63 -7.46 -12.82
C HIS A 172 -6.40 -6.99 -12.06
N TYR A 173 -5.38 -6.59 -12.83
CA TYR A 173 -4.25 -5.83 -12.28
C TYR A 173 -4.67 -4.37 -12.07
N PRO A 174 -3.94 -3.59 -11.25
CA PRO A 174 -4.19 -2.16 -11.10
C PRO A 174 -4.22 -1.47 -12.47
N SER A 175 -5.05 -0.45 -12.63
CA SER A 175 -5.01 0.38 -13.83
C SER A 175 -3.64 1.07 -13.96
N ASP A 176 -3.17 1.37 -15.17
CA ASP A 176 -1.91 2.13 -15.33
C ASP A 176 -1.94 3.47 -14.58
N LYS A 177 -3.12 4.07 -14.44
CA LYS A 177 -3.29 5.30 -13.67
C LYS A 177 -3.08 5.07 -12.17
N SER A 178 -3.68 4.05 -11.56
CA SER A 178 -3.42 3.70 -10.15
C SER A 178 -1.97 3.27 -9.94
N PHE A 179 -1.44 2.43 -10.83
CA PHE A 179 -0.07 1.94 -10.79
C PHE A 179 0.95 3.09 -10.81
N ASN A 180 0.79 4.04 -11.73
CA ASN A 180 1.64 5.23 -11.77
C ASN A 180 1.48 6.09 -10.50
N GLY A 181 0.27 6.18 -9.96
CA GLY A 181 0.04 6.86 -8.68
C GLY A 181 0.73 6.16 -7.50
N PHE A 182 0.79 4.82 -7.48
CA PHE A 182 1.56 4.05 -6.48
C PHE A 182 3.05 4.32 -6.58
N LEU A 183 3.61 4.34 -7.80
CA LEU A 183 5.01 4.71 -8.02
C LEU A 183 5.27 6.15 -7.55
N ASP A 184 4.43 7.10 -7.95
CA ASP A 184 4.63 8.51 -7.62
C ASP A 184 4.56 8.77 -6.11
N ILE A 185 3.55 8.22 -5.41
CA ILE A 185 3.40 8.44 -3.98
C ILE A 185 4.49 7.72 -3.18
N SER A 186 4.86 6.49 -3.55
CA SER A 186 5.94 5.75 -2.87
C SER A 186 7.33 6.35 -3.09
N ALA A 187 7.51 7.19 -4.12
CA ALA A 187 8.75 7.95 -4.32
C ALA A 187 8.90 9.12 -3.33
N ARG A 188 7.81 9.52 -2.68
CA ARG A 188 7.74 10.75 -1.86
C ARG A 188 7.41 10.47 -0.39
N LEU A 189 6.70 9.37 -0.14
CA LEU A 189 6.28 8.94 1.18
C LEU A 189 6.74 7.51 1.43
N PRO A 190 7.05 7.14 2.69
CA PRO A 190 7.24 5.75 3.10
C PRO A 190 5.96 4.94 2.87
N LEU A 191 5.81 4.39 1.67
CA LEU A 191 4.72 3.52 1.26
C LEU A 191 5.31 2.29 0.57
N VAL A 192 4.86 1.12 1.01
CA VAL A 192 5.10 -0.16 0.37
C VAL A 192 3.76 -0.69 -0.16
N VAL A 193 3.71 -1.04 -1.45
CA VAL A 193 2.53 -1.68 -2.06
C VAL A 193 2.90 -3.11 -2.43
N LEU A 194 2.32 -4.10 -1.77
CA LEU A 194 2.56 -5.52 -1.97
C LEU A 194 1.54 -6.10 -2.96
N PHE A 195 1.95 -7.07 -3.78
CA PHE A 195 1.06 -7.76 -4.71
C PHE A 195 0.90 -9.24 -4.34
N ASP A 196 -0.35 -9.70 -4.25
CA ASP A 196 -0.70 -11.11 -4.06
C ASP A 196 -1.53 -11.61 -5.25
N LEU A 197 -1.22 -12.80 -5.77
CA LEU A 197 -2.01 -13.42 -6.85
C LEU A 197 -2.85 -14.55 -6.30
N VAL A 198 -4.17 -14.48 -6.46
CA VAL A 198 -5.12 -15.52 -6.01
C VAL A 198 -4.81 -16.87 -6.65
N ALA A 199 -4.42 -16.88 -7.92
CA ALA A 199 -4.03 -18.09 -8.65
C ALA A 199 -2.81 -18.82 -8.04
N ALA A 200 -2.07 -18.17 -7.15
CA ALA A 200 -0.89 -18.72 -6.49
C ALA A 200 -0.81 -18.26 -5.01
N GLU A 201 -1.86 -18.55 -4.24
CA GLU A 201 -1.91 -18.25 -2.80
C GLU A 201 -0.62 -18.69 -2.09
N ASN A 202 -0.11 -17.80 -1.23
CA ASN A 202 1.10 -18.02 -0.42
C ASN A 202 2.39 -18.19 -1.24
N TYR A 203 2.39 -17.86 -2.54
CA TYR A 203 3.62 -17.81 -3.33
C TYR A 203 4.12 -16.37 -3.51
N PHE A 204 3.29 -15.47 -4.02
CA PHE A 204 3.68 -14.07 -4.25
C PHE A 204 3.65 -13.23 -2.98
N LEU A 205 2.67 -13.48 -2.12
CA LEU A 205 2.62 -12.93 -0.77
C LEU A 205 2.37 -14.06 0.22
N GLN A 206 3.17 -14.12 1.27
CA GLN A 206 3.03 -15.07 2.35
C GLN A 206 3.19 -14.36 3.69
N ILE A 207 2.38 -14.77 4.67
CA ILE A 207 2.57 -14.37 6.05
C ILE A 207 3.01 -15.63 6.79
N ASP A 208 4.26 -15.70 7.21
CA ASP A 208 4.88 -16.87 7.83
C ASP A 208 5.97 -16.48 8.81
N GLU A 209 6.36 -17.43 9.65
CA GLU A 209 7.59 -17.32 10.43
C GLU A 209 8.77 -17.53 9.47
N VAL A 210 9.67 -16.55 9.43
CA VAL A 210 10.89 -16.57 8.63
C VAL A 210 12.07 -16.68 9.58
N GLU A 211 12.87 -17.71 9.38
CA GLU A 211 14.15 -17.87 10.07
C GLU A 211 15.16 -16.86 9.49
N VAL A 212 15.69 -15.99 10.34
CA VAL A 212 16.67 -14.97 9.98
C VAL A 212 18.06 -15.41 10.42
N LEU A 213 19.01 -15.32 9.50
CA LEU A 213 20.42 -15.66 9.71
C LEU A 213 21.17 -14.38 10.07
N ASP A 214 21.48 -14.16 11.35
CA ASP A 214 22.13 -12.91 11.76
C ASP A 214 23.66 -12.94 11.61
N THR A 215 24.26 -11.75 11.51
CA THR A 215 25.59 -11.50 12.08
C THR A 215 25.32 -10.81 13.42
N PRO A 216 25.55 -11.46 14.57
CA PRO A 216 24.93 -11.07 15.84
C PRO A 216 25.37 -9.68 16.36
N PRO A 217 24.57 -9.04 17.24
CA PRO A 217 24.94 -7.78 17.89
C PRO A 217 26.30 -7.86 18.60
N PRO A 218 27.07 -6.76 18.69
CA PRO A 218 28.45 -6.75 19.21
C PRO A 218 28.65 -7.36 20.61
N GLN A 219 27.58 -7.42 21.41
CA GLN A 219 27.60 -8.00 22.75
C GLN A 219 27.57 -9.54 22.80
N PHE A 220 27.32 -10.24 21.69
CA PHE A 220 27.33 -11.71 21.64
C PHE A 220 28.69 -12.21 21.10
N LYS A 221 29.45 -12.91 21.95
CA LYS A 221 30.88 -13.21 21.74
C LYS A 221 31.20 -14.47 20.93
N GLU A 222 30.23 -15.23 20.44
CA GLU A 222 30.50 -16.42 19.61
C GLU A 222 29.48 -16.53 18.46
N PRO A 223 29.90 -17.02 17.27
CA PRO A 223 28.98 -17.34 16.20
C PRO A 223 28.13 -18.54 16.63
N SER A 224 26.97 -18.25 17.18
CA SER A 224 25.99 -19.28 17.52
C SER A 224 25.16 -19.62 16.28
N ASP A 225 24.85 -20.90 16.08
CA ASP A 225 23.89 -21.44 15.09
C ASP A 225 22.43 -20.95 15.33
N VAL A 226 22.24 -19.72 15.81
CA VAL A 226 20.98 -19.20 16.33
C VAL A 226 20.24 -18.45 15.23
N LEU A 227 19.25 -19.14 14.70
CA LEU A 227 18.12 -18.61 13.96
C LEU A 227 17.21 -17.88 14.94
N TRP A 228 16.89 -16.61 14.71
CA TRP A 228 15.71 -16.01 15.32
C TRP A 228 14.60 -15.96 14.27
N THR A 229 13.35 -16.09 14.71
CA THR A 229 12.20 -16.12 13.82
C THR A 229 11.49 -14.78 13.85
N VAL A 230 11.14 -14.29 12.66
CA VAL A 230 10.29 -13.12 12.47
C VAL A 230 8.98 -13.56 11.85
N THR A 231 7.87 -13.06 12.38
CA THR A 231 6.60 -13.13 11.63
C THR A 231 6.66 -12.11 10.48
N GLY A 232 6.96 -12.58 9.28
CA GLY A 232 7.13 -11.74 8.09
C GLY A 232 5.91 -11.75 7.20
N ILE A 233 5.50 -10.57 6.70
CA ILE A 233 4.74 -10.42 5.46
C ILE A 233 5.76 -10.40 4.32
N ARG A 234 6.04 -11.58 3.79
CA ARG A 234 6.93 -11.74 2.64
C ARG A 234 6.20 -11.41 1.35
N SER A 235 6.78 -10.56 0.51
CA SER A 235 6.33 -10.38 -0.87
C SER A 235 7.46 -10.53 -1.88
N ILE A 236 7.15 -11.17 -3.01
CA ILE A 236 8.05 -11.28 -4.15
C ILE A 236 8.06 -9.97 -4.93
N PHE A 237 6.87 -9.45 -5.29
CA PHE A 237 6.72 -8.23 -6.06
C PHE A 237 6.09 -7.13 -5.21
N TYR A 238 6.73 -5.97 -5.16
CA TYR A 238 6.24 -4.82 -4.42
C TYR A 238 6.68 -3.50 -5.04
N ILE A 239 5.95 -2.42 -4.79
CA ILE A 239 6.38 -1.06 -5.09
C ILE A 239 6.93 -0.42 -3.81
N HIS A 240 8.11 0.18 -3.93
CA HIS A 240 8.75 0.96 -2.86
C HIS A 240 9.72 1.97 -3.47
N GLN A 241 9.78 3.20 -2.93
CA GLN A 241 10.68 4.26 -3.41
C GLN A 241 10.53 4.55 -4.92
N GLY A 242 9.30 4.53 -5.42
CA GLY A 242 9.01 4.83 -6.83
C GLY A 242 9.46 3.78 -7.83
N LYS A 243 9.76 2.56 -7.37
CA LYS A 243 10.19 1.45 -8.23
C LYS A 243 9.43 0.18 -7.90
N VAL A 244 9.35 -0.71 -8.88
CA VAL A 244 8.90 -2.09 -8.67
C VAL A 244 10.11 -2.95 -8.34
N TRP A 245 9.97 -3.73 -7.29
CA TRP A 245 10.99 -4.66 -6.82
C TRP A 245 10.52 -6.10 -7.00
N GLN A 246 11.49 -6.98 -7.21
CA GLN A 246 11.36 -8.42 -7.25
C GLN A 246 12.47 -9.02 -6.38
N ASN A 247 12.14 -9.57 -5.20
CA ASN A 247 13.11 -10.15 -4.25
C ASN A 247 14.34 -9.24 -3.99
N ASN A 248 14.08 -8.01 -3.57
CA ASN A 248 15.08 -6.96 -3.30
C ASN A 248 15.96 -6.55 -4.49
N ARG A 249 15.48 -6.74 -5.72
CA ARG A 249 16.12 -6.20 -6.93
C ARG A 249 15.09 -5.47 -7.74
N GLU A 250 15.49 -4.48 -8.53
CA GLU A 250 14.55 -3.82 -9.43
C GLU A 250 13.93 -4.86 -10.38
N ALA A 251 12.60 -4.93 -10.40
CA ALA A 251 11.85 -5.89 -11.18
C ALA A 251 12.05 -5.63 -12.68
N ARG A 252 12.24 -6.72 -13.44
CA ARG A 252 12.40 -6.65 -14.89
C ARG A 252 11.52 -7.66 -15.59
N PHE A 253 11.07 -7.30 -16.79
CA PHE A 253 10.37 -8.21 -17.69
C PHE A 253 11.16 -8.37 -19.00
N LYS A 254 10.87 -9.43 -19.74
CA LYS A 254 11.45 -9.66 -21.07
C LYS A 254 10.49 -9.20 -22.14
N GLU A 255 11.01 -8.51 -23.15
CA GLU A 255 10.28 -8.07 -24.33
C GLU A 255 11.04 -8.43 -25.59
N THR A 256 10.34 -8.88 -26.63
CA THR A 256 10.94 -9.16 -27.94
C THR A 256 10.97 -7.89 -28.78
N VAL A 257 12.17 -7.39 -29.08
CA VAL A 257 12.39 -6.23 -29.96
C VAL A 257 13.26 -6.66 -31.13
N GLY A 258 12.73 -6.62 -32.34
CA GLY A 258 13.46 -7.05 -33.55
C GLY A 258 13.93 -8.51 -33.49
N GLY A 259 13.13 -9.41 -32.89
CA GLY A 259 13.46 -10.83 -32.76
C GLY A 259 14.43 -11.17 -31.62
N LYS A 260 14.91 -10.20 -30.84
CA LYS A 260 15.78 -10.41 -29.69
C LYS A 260 15.03 -10.15 -28.39
N GLU A 261 15.23 -11.01 -27.38
CA GLU A 261 14.75 -10.75 -26.03
C GLU A 261 15.60 -9.66 -25.36
N VAL A 262 14.95 -8.60 -24.89
CA VAL A 262 15.56 -7.52 -24.14
C VAL A 262 14.92 -7.46 -22.76
N SER A 263 15.75 -7.33 -21.72
CA SER A 263 15.26 -7.15 -20.34
C SER A 263 15.07 -5.67 -20.04
N LYS A 264 13.86 -5.27 -19.62
CA LYS A 264 13.50 -3.89 -19.29
C LYS A 264 12.91 -3.78 -17.88
N PRO A 265 13.08 -2.64 -17.18
CA PRO A 265 12.42 -2.39 -15.90
C PRO A 265 10.90 -2.45 -16.01
N VAL A 266 10.23 -2.88 -14.93
CA VAL A 266 8.77 -2.82 -14.82
C VAL A 266 8.35 -1.39 -14.48
N GLN A 267 7.65 -0.72 -15.40
CA GLN A 267 7.23 0.68 -15.26
C GLN A 267 5.72 0.89 -15.48
N THR A 268 4.99 -0.16 -15.83
CA THR A 268 3.54 -0.12 -16.08
C THR A 268 2.87 -1.35 -15.49
N SER A 269 1.54 -1.32 -15.36
CA SER A 269 0.77 -2.45 -14.85
C SER A 269 0.86 -3.65 -15.80
N ALA A 270 0.84 -3.41 -17.11
CA ALA A 270 1.04 -4.45 -18.11
C ALA A 270 2.41 -5.14 -18.00
N ASN A 271 3.46 -4.39 -17.65
CA ASN A 271 4.79 -4.95 -17.45
C ASN A 271 4.84 -5.79 -16.16
N LEU A 272 4.15 -5.36 -15.09
CA LEU A 272 4.02 -6.11 -13.84
C LEU A 272 3.35 -7.46 -14.11
N LYS A 273 2.22 -7.44 -14.82
CA LYS A 273 1.50 -8.65 -15.23
C LYS A 273 2.39 -9.64 -15.95
N LYS A 274 3.11 -9.19 -16.98
CA LYS A 274 4.06 -10.04 -17.72
C LYS A 274 5.14 -10.64 -16.81
N ALA A 275 5.69 -9.85 -15.88
CA ALA A 275 6.74 -10.32 -14.97
C ALA A 275 6.21 -11.39 -13.98
N MET A 276 5.03 -11.16 -13.41
CA MET A 276 4.40 -12.11 -12.48
C MET A 276 3.97 -13.40 -13.18
N GLU A 277 3.36 -13.32 -14.36
CA GLU A 277 2.96 -14.48 -15.16
C GLU A 277 4.17 -15.34 -15.57
N ALA A 278 5.27 -14.71 -16.01
CA ALA A 278 6.51 -15.42 -16.34
C ALA A 278 7.10 -16.15 -15.12
N MET A 279 7.03 -15.53 -13.94
CA MET A 279 7.51 -16.15 -12.70
C MET A 279 6.62 -17.32 -12.26
N LEU A 280 5.30 -17.17 -12.38
CA LEU A 280 4.34 -18.25 -12.09
C LEU A 280 4.53 -19.44 -13.03
N ALA A 281 4.72 -19.19 -14.33
CA ALA A 281 4.99 -20.23 -15.32
C ALA A 281 6.26 -21.02 -14.98
N LYS A 282 7.34 -20.34 -14.59
CA LYS A 282 8.60 -20.97 -14.16
C LYS A 282 8.45 -21.79 -12.88
N ALA A 283 7.63 -21.32 -11.93
CA ALA A 283 7.34 -22.07 -10.70
C ALA A 283 6.58 -23.37 -11.02
N ASN A 284 5.59 -23.29 -11.90
CA ASN A 284 4.78 -24.44 -12.31
C ASN A 284 5.58 -25.45 -13.15
N SER A 285 6.52 -25.02 -13.98
CA SER A 285 7.37 -25.94 -14.74
C SER A 285 8.30 -26.74 -13.83
N LYS A 286 8.82 -26.13 -12.76
CA LYS A 286 9.67 -26.81 -11.77
C LYS A 286 8.95 -27.85 -10.92
N LYS A 287 7.64 -27.69 -10.69
CA LYS A 287 6.82 -28.68 -9.96
C LYS A 287 6.52 -29.94 -10.78
N LYS A 288 6.68 -29.89 -12.11
CA LYS A 288 6.39 -30.99 -13.04
C LYS A 288 7.60 -31.82 -13.43
N ALA A 289 8.81 -31.32 -13.16
CA ALA A 289 10.08 -31.99 -13.44
C ALA A 289 10.58 -32.70 -12.18
#